data_AF-A0A940LQ16-F1
#
_entry.id   AF-A0A940LQ16-F1
#
_cell.length_a   1.000
_cell.length_b   1.000
_cell.length_c   1.000
_cell.angle_alpha   90.00
_cell.angle_beta   90.00
_cell.angle_gamma   90.00
#
_symmetry.space_group_name_H-M   'P 1'
#
loop_
_entity.id
_entity.type
_entity.pdbx_description
1 polymer ?
#
loop_
_entity_poly.entity_id
_entity_poly.type
_entity_poly.pdbx_seq_one_letter_code
_entity_poly.pdbx_strand_id
1 'polypeptide(L)' 'MNMVFIENIAGSSQVITIIEEFAGHSISRDLNPGENTRIPVGQFKSIVVRETYPDDWLSRGRARNAAQN' A
#
# COMPACT_ATOMS: atom_id res chain seq x y z
N MET A 1 -14.85 14.40 -9.16
CA MET A 1 -14.08 13.17 -8.84
C MET A 1 -12.79 13.61 -8.18
N ASN A 2 -12.50 13.14 -6.98
CA ASN A 2 -11.33 13.58 -6.22
C ASN A 2 -10.17 12.59 -6.42
N MET A 3 -8.94 13.09 -6.35
CA MET A 3 -7.74 12.30 -6.54
C MET A 3 -6.83 12.52 -5.34
N VAL A 4 -6.27 11.45 -4.79
CA VAL A 4 -5.24 11.51 -3.75
C VAL A 4 -3.91 11.13 -4.39
N PHE A 5 -2.89 11.96 -4.18
CA PHE A 5 -1.51 11.65 -4.52
C PHE A 5 -0.79 11.20 -3.26
N ILE A 6 -0.08 10.06 -3.34
CA ILE A 6 0.72 9.51 -2.25
C ILE A 6 2.10 9.25 -2.80
N GLU A 7 3.11 9.76 -2.11
CA GLU A 7 4.52 9.61 -2.45
C GLU A 7 5.27 9.05 -1.26
N ASN A 8 6.08 8.02 -1.50
CA ASN A 8 7.13 7.63 -0.59
C ASN A 8 8.39 8.40 -0.97
N ILE A 9 8.76 9.41 -0.19
CA ILE A 9 9.84 10.35 -0.55
C ILE A 9 11.17 9.60 -0.69
N ALA A 10 11.96 9.99 -1.69
CA ALA A 10 13.32 9.47 -1.85
C ALA A 10 14.15 9.72 -0.58
N GLY A 11 14.73 8.65 -0.02
CA GLY A 11 15.46 8.70 1.25
C GLY A 11 14.64 8.24 2.47
N SER A 12 13.36 7.91 2.31
CA SER A 12 12.61 7.15 3.32
C SER A 12 13.28 5.81 3.60
N SER A 13 13.29 5.40 4.87
CA SER A 13 13.79 4.09 5.30
C SER A 13 12.71 3.01 5.34
N GLN A 14 11.46 3.37 5.02
CA GLN A 14 10.29 2.52 5.18
C GLN A 14 9.56 2.31 3.85
N VAL A 15 8.89 1.17 3.73
CA VAL A 15 7.94 0.93 2.64
C VAL A 15 6.58 1.45 3.09
N ILE A 16 5.84 2.08 2.18
CA ILE A 16 4.48 2.52 2.45
C ILE A 16 3.50 1.51 1.84
N THR A 17 2.69 0.87 2.66
CA THR A 17 1.57 0.05 2.20
C THR A 17 0.31 0.89 2.16
N ILE A 18 -0.32 0.92 1.00
CA ILE A 18 -1.61 1.54 0.75
C ILE A 18 -2.65 0.44 0.58
N ILE A 19 -3.73 0.52 1.35
CA ILE A 19 -4.86 -0.39 1.28
C ILE A 19 -6.08 0.42 0.86
N GLU A 20 -6.67 0.05 -0.27
CA GLU A 20 -7.90 0.62 -0.81
C GLU A 20 -9.04 -0.36 -0.53
N GLU A 21 -10.07 0.06 0.20
CA GLU A 21 -11.24 -0.78 0.48
C GLU A 21 -12.49 -0.17 -0.14
N PHE A 22 -13.26 -0.98 -0.87
CA PHE A 22 -14.50 -0.55 -1.51
C PHE A 22 -15.41 -1.75 -1.79
N ALA A 23 -16.70 -1.64 -1.48
CA ALA A 23 -17.72 -2.66 -1.77
C ALA A 23 -17.34 -4.10 -1.32
N GLY A 24 -16.63 -4.24 -0.19
CA GLY A 24 -16.16 -5.54 0.31
C GLY A 24 -14.90 -6.07 -0.37
N HIS A 25 -14.32 -5.34 -1.32
CA HIS A 25 -13.01 -5.63 -1.92
C HIS A 25 -11.90 -4.84 -1.22
N SER A 26 -10.71 -5.44 -1.17
CA SER A 26 -9.50 -4.79 -0.68
C SER A 26 -8.37 -4.97 -1.69
N ILE A 27 -7.71 -3.87 -2.03
CA ILE A 27 -6.52 -3.85 -2.89
C ILE A 27 -5.37 -3.29 -2.07
N SER A 28 -4.24 -4.00 -2.05
CA SER A 28 -3.01 -3.56 -1.38
C SER A 28 -1.94 -3.24 -2.40
N ARG A 29 -1.24 -2.13 -2.21
CA ARG A 29 -0.07 -1.71 -2.98
C ARG A 29 1.01 -1.21 -2.06
N ASP A 30 2.24 -1.54 -2.39
CA ASP A 30 3.40 -1.03 -1.68
C ASP A 30 4.12 0.00 -2.55
N LEU A 31 4.63 1.05 -1.90
CA LEU A 31 5.49 2.06 -2.50
C LEU A 31 6.86 1.99 -1.82
N ASN A 32 7.88 1.67 -2.60
CA ASN A 32 9.28 1.78 -2.19
C ASN A 32 9.70 3.26 -2.11
N PRO A 33 10.77 3.59 -1.37
CA PRO A 33 11.31 4.95 -1.34
C PRO A 33 11.60 5.47 -2.76
N GLY A 34 11.06 6.64 -3.08
CA GLY A 34 11.10 7.27 -4.41
C GLY A 34 9.89 6.96 -5.31
N GLU A 35 9.02 6.03 -4.93
CA GLU A 35 7.80 5.71 -5.69
C GLU A 35 6.61 6.57 -5.28
N ASN A 36 5.64 6.69 -6.18
CA ASN A 36 4.41 7.41 -5.93
C ASN A 36 3.22 6.79 -6.66
N THR A 37 2.02 7.21 -6.28
CA THR A 37 0.78 6.81 -6.93
C THR A 37 -0.28 7.90 -6.87
N ARG A 38 -1.26 7.78 -7.77
CA ARG A 38 -2.49 8.57 -7.80
C ARG A 38 -3.68 7.62 -7.66
N ILE A 39 -4.54 7.87 -6.68
CA ILE A 39 -5.70 7.03 -6.39
C ILE A 39 -6.98 7.85 -6.54
N PRO A 40 -7.87 7.47 -7.49
CA PRO A 40 -9.18 8.10 -7.59
C PRO A 40 -10.04 7.69 -6.40
N VAL A 41 -10.72 8.68 -5.82
CA VAL A 41 -11.59 8.51 -4.64
C VAL A 41 -13.04 8.78 -5.02
N GLY A 42 -13.90 7.84 -4.61
CA GLY A 42 -15.36 7.94 -4.69
C GLY A 42 -15.99 7.82 -3.31
N GLN A 43 -17.31 8.02 -3.23
CA GLN A 43 -18.07 8.10 -1.97
C GLN A 43 -17.93 6.86 -1.05
N PHE A 44 -17.67 5.67 -1.61
CA PHE A 44 -17.67 4.40 -0.89
C PHE A 44 -16.28 3.74 -0.81
N LYS A 45 -15.22 4.52 -0.98
CA LYS A 45 -13.84 4.03 -0.97
C LYS A 45 -13.07 4.59 0.22
N SER A 46 -12.48 3.72 1.03
CA SER A 46 -11.50 4.10 2.06
C SER A 46 -10.09 3.90 1.53
N ILE A 47 -9.16 4.73 1.99
CA ILE A 47 -7.72 4.57 1.74
C ILE A 47 -7.03 4.58 3.09
N VAL A 48 -6.31 3.51 3.39
CA VAL A 48 -5.46 3.39 4.58
C VAL A 48 -4.01 3.39 4.13
N VAL A 49 -3.20 4.25 4.72
CA VAL A 49 -1.76 4.35 4.43
C VAL A 49 -1.01 3.96 5.69
N ARG A 50 -0.06 3.03 5.57
CA ARG A 50 0.73 2.51 6.70
C ARG A 50 2.20 2.45 6.32
N GLU A 51 3.06 2.89 7.23
CA GLU A 51 4.48 2.60 7.11
C GLU A 51 4.74 1.15 7.57
N THR A 52 5.57 0.42 6.83
CA THR A 52 5.95 -0.96 7.14
C THR A 52 7.47 -1.06 7.07
N TYR A 53 8.07 -1.61 8.14
CA TYR A 53 9.50 -1.85 8.19
C TYR A 53 9.89 -2.98 7.21
N PRO A 54 11.06 -2.90 6.55
CA PRO A 54 11.51 -3.93 5.61
C PRO A 54 11.55 -5.35 6.18
N ASP A 55 11.85 -5.50 7.47
CA ASP A 55 11.88 -6.80 8.15
C ASP A 55 10.48 -7.44 8.28
N ASP A 56 9.46 -6.61 8.50
CA ASP A 56 8.04 -7.02 8.53
C ASP A 56 7.50 -7.29 7.12
N TRP A 57 8.04 -6.61 6.10
CA TRP A 57 7.72 -6.83 4.70
C TRP A 57 8.23 -8.19 4.19
N LEU A 58 9.52 -8.50 4.45
CA LEU A 58 10.14 -9.77 4.03
C LEU A 58 9.44 -10.98 4.64
N SER A 59 8.99 -10.85 5.89
CA SER A 59 8.25 -11.90 6.59
C SER A 59 6.82 -12.08 6.04
N ARG A 60 6.14 -11.00 5.62
CA ARG A 60 4.85 -11.08 4.91
C ARG A 60 4.96 -11.65 3.50
N GLY A 61 6.00 -11.29 2.75
CA GLY A 61 6.26 -11.86 1.41
C GLY A 61 6.44 -13.39 1.46
N ARG A 62 7.14 -13.90 2.48
CA ARG A 62 7.29 -15.35 2.71
C ARG A 62 5.97 -16.02 3.09
N ALA A 63 5.13 -15.38 3.92
CA ALA A 63 3.82 -15.89 4.28
C ALA A 63 2.84 -15.98 3.09
N ARG A 64 2.88 -15.00 2.18
CA ARG A 64 2.06 -15.01 0.95
C ARG A 64 2.44 -16.13 -0.01
N ASN A 65 3.73 -16.42 -0.14
CA ASN A 65 4.21 -17.55 -0.95
C ASN A 65 3.93 -18.91 -0.30
N ALA A 66 3.90 -19.00 1.03
CA ALA A 66 3.57 -20.24 1.75
C ALA A 66 2.07 -20.59 1.70
N ALA A 67 1.19 -19.58 1.58
CA ALA A 67 -0.26 -19.78 1.47
C ALA A 67 -0.76 -20.16 0.06
N GLN A 68 0.15 -20.23 -0.92
CA GLN A 68 -0.15 -20.60 -2.32
C GLN A 68 0.33 -22.01 -2.69
N ASN A 69 0.86 -22.79 -1.72
CA ASN A 69 1.24 -24.20 -1.88
C ASN A 69 0.32 -25.11 -1.07
#